data_AF-A0A8S3F648-F1
#
_entry.id   AF-A0A8S3F648-F1
#
_cell.length_a   1.000
_cell.length_b   1.000
_cell.length_c   1.000
_cell.angle_alpha   90.00
_cell.angle_beta   90.00
_cell.angle_gamma   90.00
#
_symmetry.space_group_name_H-M   'P 1'
#
loop_
_entity.id
_entity.type
_entity.pdbx_description
1 polymer ?
#
loop_
_entity_poly.entity_id
_entity_poly.type
_entity_poly.pdbx_seq_one_letter_code
_entity_poly.pdbx_strand_id
1 'polypeptide(L)'
;MFLDRSLTFNSMIISLCWIAVFLYAQHCFYHYAESSNAALFEQYPLVVIKSLLLWFILQLVFARYFPHYGREQLVYIKESHPSIFYKHRSNSLLSFAITCLLMYLFREKISLRELTKSYYLLALFNLGIALTFSLILLTNKLFSRYCSIPVNENDPNQKQTQFDFHLFLSIRPGIILWPALNFLLFLTILKYNRQISIRFAISILLQTIYIINVFMNETSMIRQSLDISPPSSFDAIFTNLCWVPFMATLTSFYIGRSNRPV
;
A
#
# COMPACT_ATOMS: atom_id res chain seq x y z
N MET A 1 28.84 -14.27 -14.56
CA MET A 1 28.88 -13.68 -13.21
C MET A 1 29.14 -12.16 -13.18
N PHE A 2 29.52 -11.50 -14.29
CA PHE A 2 29.72 -10.03 -14.34
C PHE A 2 28.56 -9.22 -14.96
N LEU A 3 27.55 -9.88 -15.54
CA LEU A 3 26.39 -9.23 -16.17
C LEU A 3 25.23 -8.86 -15.22
N ASP A 4 25.20 -9.41 -14.00
CA ASP A 4 24.15 -9.07 -13.01
C ASP A 4 24.38 -7.73 -12.31
N ARG A 5 25.63 -7.25 -12.21
CA ARG A 5 25.93 -6.00 -11.48
C ARG A 5 25.47 -4.75 -12.22
N SER A 6 25.47 -4.74 -13.55
CA SER A 6 24.98 -3.60 -14.34
C SER A 6 23.46 -3.46 -14.25
N LEU A 7 22.73 -4.58 -14.18
CA LEU A 7 21.27 -4.57 -13.98
C LEU A 7 20.90 -4.02 -12.60
N THR A 8 21.66 -4.38 -11.55
CA THR A 8 21.43 -3.84 -10.20
C THR A 8 21.75 -2.36 -10.08
N PHE A 9 22.80 -1.87 -10.77
CA PHE A 9 23.17 -0.45 -10.72
C PHE A 9 22.18 0.42 -11.51
N ASN A 10 21.78 -0.02 -12.69
CA ASN A 10 20.75 0.68 -13.48
C ASN A 10 19.39 0.66 -12.77
N SER A 11 18.99 -0.48 -12.18
CA SER A 11 17.80 -0.56 -11.33
C SER A 11 17.90 0.42 -10.16
N MET A 12 19.03 0.46 -9.43
CA MET A 12 19.20 1.40 -8.31
C MET A 12 19.10 2.86 -8.73
N ILE A 13 19.69 3.26 -9.86
CA ILE A 13 19.57 4.62 -10.39
C ILE A 13 18.13 4.93 -10.75
N ILE A 14 17.44 4.01 -11.42
CA ILE A 14 16.02 4.17 -11.78
C ILE A 14 15.16 4.30 -10.51
N SER A 15 15.40 3.47 -9.50
CA SER A 15 14.73 3.56 -8.19
C SER A 15 14.96 4.91 -7.53
N LEU A 16 16.20 5.41 -7.51
CA LEU A 16 16.54 6.72 -6.96
C LEU A 16 15.86 7.87 -7.72
N CYS A 17 15.80 7.78 -9.05
CA CYS A 17 15.04 8.72 -9.88
C CYS A 17 13.55 8.70 -9.53
N TRP A 18 12.94 7.52 -9.35
CA TRP A 18 11.54 7.42 -8.94
C TRP A 18 11.29 7.95 -7.53
N ILE A 19 12.21 7.72 -6.59
CA ILE A 19 12.14 8.32 -5.25
C ILE A 19 12.23 9.84 -5.35
N ALA A 20 13.15 10.37 -6.17
CA ALA A 20 13.29 11.81 -6.36
C ALA A 20 12.04 12.43 -6.99
N VAL A 21 11.46 11.78 -8.02
CA VAL A 21 10.18 12.18 -8.63
C VAL A 21 9.04 12.12 -7.62
N PHE A 22 8.98 11.05 -6.82
CA PHE A 22 7.98 10.90 -5.77
C PHE A 22 8.08 12.02 -4.73
N LEU A 23 9.27 12.24 -4.17
CA LEU A 23 9.52 13.30 -3.20
C LEU A 23 9.23 14.68 -3.79
N TYR A 24 9.64 14.92 -5.04
CA TYR A 24 9.37 16.17 -5.75
C TYR A 24 7.86 16.38 -5.95
N ALA A 25 7.14 15.36 -6.42
CA ALA A 25 5.69 15.44 -6.58
C ALA A 25 5.01 15.72 -5.23
N GLN A 26 5.34 14.97 -4.18
CA GLN A 26 4.79 15.18 -2.84
C GLN A 26 5.14 16.57 -2.29
N HIS A 27 6.36 17.05 -2.52
CA HIS A 27 6.82 18.38 -2.10
C HIS A 27 6.12 19.51 -2.85
N CYS A 28 5.97 19.39 -4.17
CA CYS A 28 5.22 20.34 -4.99
C CYS A 28 3.75 20.41 -4.54
N PHE A 29 3.12 19.26 -4.26
CA PHE A 29 1.76 19.22 -3.74
C PHE A 29 1.65 19.81 -2.33
N TYR A 30 2.65 19.60 -1.48
CA TYR A 30 2.73 20.23 -0.16
C TYR A 30 2.83 21.75 -0.26
N HIS A 31 3.78 22.27 -1.05
CA HIS A 31 3.97 23.72 -1.22
C HIS A 31 2.78 24.40 -1.91
N TYR A 32 2.20 23.76 -2.92
CA TYR A 32 0.98 24.26 -3.57
C TYR A 32 -0.21 24.27 -2.59
N ALA A 33 -0.25 23.32 -1.66
CA ALA A 33 -1.30 23.27 -0.65
C ALA A 33 -1.14 24.33 0.46
N GLU A 34 0.08 24.85 0.71
CA GLU A 34 0.40 25.63 1.91
C GLU A 34 1.26 26.85 1.58
N SER A 35 0.63 27.90 1.05
CA SER A 35 1.28 29.21 0.81
C SER A 35 1.49 30.05 2.09
N SER A 36 1.26 29.53 3.30
CA SER A 36 1.25 30.40 4.49
C SER A 36 1.69 29.86 5.84
N ASN A 37 2.23 28.64 6.02
CA ASN A 37 2.80 28.26 7.34
C ASN A 37 3.85 27.14 7.26
N ALA A 38 5.12 27.50 7.39
CA ALA A 38 6.26 26.58 7.45
C ALA A 38 6.40 25.81 8.80
N ALA A 39 5.56 26.09 9.79
CA ALA A 39 5.69 25.58 11.17
C ALA A 39 5.06 24.20 11.45
N LEU A 40 4.56 23.50 10.43
CA LEU A 40 3.74 22.29 10.61
C LEU A 40 4.54 20.98 10.74
N PHE A 41 5.82 20.96 10.31
CA PHE A 41 6.68 19.77 10.39
C PHE A 41 6.99 19.37 11.85
N GLU A 42 6.96 20.32 12.77
CA GLU A 42 7.25 20.09 14.20
C GLU A 42 6.04 19.58 15.01
N GLN A 43 4.80 19.79 14.55
CA GLN A 43 3.64 19.61 15.44
C GLN A 43 3.04 18.19 15.51
N TYR A 44 3.21 17.32 14.51
CA TYR A 44 2.45 16.05 14.45
C TYR A 44 3.21 14.74 14.14
N PRO A 45 4.56 14.62 14.29
CA PRO A 45 5.25 13.39 13.90
C PRO A 45 4.75 12.16 14.68
N LEU A 46 4.43 12.36 15.96
CA LEU A 46 4.03 11.28 16.86
C LEU A 46 2.64 10.72 16.53
N VAL A 47 1.73 11.55 16.02
CA VAL A 47 0.39 11.13 15.56
C VAL A 47 0.49 10.29 14.29
N VAL A 48 1.33 10.72 13.34
CA VAL A 48 1.57 10.01 12.08
C VAL A 48 2.20 8.65 12.32
N ILE A 49 3.26 8.60 13.13
CA ILE A 49 3.95 7.34 13.48
C ILE A 49 2.99 6.37 14.16
N LYS A 50 2.22 6.82 15.16
CA LYS A 50 1.22 5.97 15.84
C LYS A 50 0.17 5.44 14.88
N SER A 51 -0.33 6.29 13.97
CA SER A 51 -1.35 5.91 13.00
C SER A 51 -0.83 4.88 12.00
N LEU A 52 0.38 5.05 11.50
CA LEU A 52 1.03 4.09 10.60
C LEU A 52 1.34 2.76 11.30
N LEU A 53 1.89 2.78 12.52
CA LEU A 53 2.13 1.56 13.29
C LEU A 53 0.83 0.80 13.55
N LEU A 54 -0.22 1.49 13.98
CA LEU A 54 -1.53 0.88 14.21
C LEU A 54 -2.12 0.32 12.91
N TRP A 55 -1.96 1.01 11.79
CA TRP A 55 -2.34 0.53 10.46
C TRP A 55 -1.63 -0.77 10.09
N PHE A 56 -0.30 -0.81 10.18
CA PHE A 56 0.49 -2.00 9.85
C PHE A 56 0.15 -3.18 10.77
N ILE A 57 0.01 -2.95 12.08
CA ILE A 57 -0.38 -3.99 13.04
C ILE A 57 -1.77 -4.53 12.71
N LEU A 58 -2.73 -3.64 12.43
CA LEU A 58 -4.10 -4.04 12.07
C LEU A 58 -4.10 -4.90 10.79
N GLN A 59 -3.39 -4.47 9.75
CA GLN A 59 -3.31 -5.25 8.51
C GLN A 59 -2.58 -6.58 8.72
N LEU A 60 -1.57 -6.64 9.61
CA LEU A 60 -0.87 -7.87 9.95
C LEU A 60 -1.77 -8.85 10.70
N VAL A 61 -2.58 -8.37 11.66
CA VAL A 61 -3.61 -9.16 12.34
C VAL A 61 -4.59 -9.73 11.31
N PHE A 62 -5.09 -8.89 10.41
CA PHE A 62 -5.99 -9.31 9.33
C PHE A 62 -5.36 -10.34 8.38
N ALA A 63 -4.07 -10.19 8.11
CA ALA A 63 -3.31 -11.15 7.31
C ALA A 63 -3.12 -12.49 8.01
N ARG A 64 -3.09 -12.51 9.35
CA ARG A 64 -2.98 -13.74 10.13
C ARG A 64 -4.31 -14.47 10.31
N TYR A 65 -5.42 -13.73 10.54
CA TYR A 65 -6.71 -14.33 10.90
C TYR A 65 -7.66 -14.56 9.72
N PHE A 66 -7.71 -13.67 8.72
CA PHE A 66 -8.66 -13.81 7.62
C PHE A 66 -8.39 -14.88 6.55
N PRO A 67 -7.16 -15.42 6.37
CA PRO A 67 -6.95 -16.54 5.43
C PRO A 67 -7.79 -17.79 5.75
N HIS A 68 -8.31 -17.92 6.98
CA HIS A 68 -9.17 -19.05 7.37
C HIS A 68 -10.57 -19.02 6.75
N TYR A 69 -11.06 -17.84 6.35
CA TYR A 69 -12.40 -17.68 5.78
C TYR A 69 -12.39 -17.53 4.25
N GLY A 70 -11.20 -17.53 3.63
CA GLY A 70 -11.02 -17.24 2.20
C GLY A 70 -11.13 -18.47 1.31
N ARG A 71 -11.59 -18.28 0.07
CA ARG A 71 -11.51 -19.32 -0.96
C ARG A 71 -10.04 -19.55 -1.32
N GLU A 72 -9.67 -20.82 -1.46
CA GLU A 72 -8.35 -21.16 -2.00
C GLU A 72 -8.30 -20.80 -3.48
N GLN A 73 -7.30 -20.02 -3.86
CA GLN A 73 -7.05 -19.67 -5.24
C GLN A 73 -5.64 -20.11 -5.63
N LEU A 74 -5.53 -20.82 -6.75
CA LEU A 74 -4.24 -21.23 -7.32
C LEU A 74 -3.76 -20.14 -8.27
N VAL A 75 -2.57 -19.60 -8.00
CA VAL A 75 -1.90 -18.64 -8.87
C VAL A 75 -0.84 -19.40 -9.66
N TYR A 76 -0.94 -19.35 -10.99
CA TYR A 76 0.01 -19.97 -11.90
C TYR A 76 1.04 -18.93 -12.37
N ILE A 77 2.31 -19.18 -12.06
CA ILE A 77 3.45 -18.36 -12.48
C ILE A 77 4.05 -19.00 -13.73
N LYS A 78 4.03 -18.28 -14.86
CA LYS A 78 4.37 -18.83 -16.18
C LYS A 78 5.88 -18.84 -16.46
N GLU A 79 6.68 -18.06 -15.74
CA GLU A 79 8.08 -17.79 -16.10
C GLU A 79 9.14 -18.54 -15.30
N SER A 80 8.78 -19.34 -14.29
CA SER A 80 9.74 -20.25 -13.65
C SER A 80 9.71 -21.60 -14.38
N HIS A 81 10.84 -22.04 -14.92
CA HIS A 81 11.07 -23.47 -15.15
C HIS A 81 11.60 -24.06 -13.82
N PRO A 82 10.91 -25.02 -13.17
CA PRO A 82 9.61 -25.61 -13.52
C PRO A 82 8.44 -24.74 -13.05
N SER A 83 7.26 -24.94 -13.65
CA SER A 83 6.03 -24.21 -13.36
C SER A 83 5.63 -24.36 -11.89
N ILE A 84 5.72 -23.28 -11.11
CA ILE A 84 5.36 -23.29 -9.69
C ILE A 84 3.89 -22.93 -9.55
N PHE A 85 3.10 -23.83 -8.97
CA PHE A 85 1.76 -23.54 -8.50
C PHE A 85 1.84 -22.92 -7.11
N TYR A 86 1.30 -21.71 -6.95
CA TYR A 86 1.27 -21.03 -5.66
C TYR A 86 -0.16 -21.04 -5.11
N LYS A 87 -0.34 -21.66 -3.94
CA LYS A 87 -1.64 -21.78 -3.29
C LYS A 87 -1.88 -20.59 -2.38
N HIS A 88 -2.77 -19.69 -2.80
CA HIS A 88 -3.08 -18.49 -2.05
C HIS A 88 -4.45 -18.57 -1.38
N ARG A 89 -4.52 -18.17 -0.10
CA ARG A 89 -5.78 -17.91 0.60
C ARG A 89 -5.78 -16.46 1.09
N SER A 90 -6.59 -15.62 0.48
CA SER A 90 -6.88 -14.27 0.97
C SER A 90 -8.37 -14.00 1.01
N ASN A 91 -8.70 -12.99 1.81
CA ASN A 91 -10.02 -12.38 1.87
C ASN A 91 -9.79 -10.87 2.00
N SER A 92 -9.22 -10.26 0.95
CA SER A 92 -8.82 -8.86 1.03
C SER A 92 -10.04 -7.93 1.00
N LEU A 93 -11.14 -8.35 0.36
CA LEU A 93 -12.42 -7.61 0.44
C LEU A 93 -12.96 -7.53 1.87
N LEU A 94 -12.97 -8.64 2.61
CA LEU A 94 -13.48 -8.64 3.99
C LEU A 94 -12.56 -7.83 4.91
N SER A 95 -11.24 -7.95 4.73
CA SER A 95 -10.24 -7.10 5.39
C SER A 95 -10.51 -5.61 5.12
N PHE A 96 -10.79 -5.26 3.86
CA PHE A 96 -11.10 -3.89 3.46
C PHE A 96 -12.41 -3.39 4.08
N ALA A 97 -13.50 -4.17 4.02
CA ALA A 97 -14.78 -3.81 4.61
C ALA A 97 -14.69 -3.55 6.12
N ILE A 98 -13.98 -4.42 6.84
CA ILE A 98 -13.75 -4.26 8.29
C ILE A 98 -12.85 -3.05 8.56
N THR A 99 -11.82 -2.81 7.74
CA THR A 99 -10.98 -1.62 7.87
C THR A 99 -11.81 -0.34 7.73
N CYS A 100 -12.66 -0.25 6.71
CA CYS A 100 -13.57 0.89 6.51
C CYS A 100 -14.55 1.06 7.68
N LEU A 101 -15.11 -0.04 8.18
CA LEU A 101 -16.01 -0.04 9.34
C LEU A 101 -15.28 0.49 10.59
N LEU A 102 -14.08 0.01 10.87
CA LEU A 102 -13.27 0.49 12.00
C LEU A 102 -12.94 1.98 11.85
N MET A 103 -12.53 2.43 10.67
CA MET A 103 -12.27 3.85 10.42
C MET A 103 -13.51 4.71 10.66
N TYR A 104 -14.70 4.22 10.26
CA TYR A 104 -15.95 4.91 10.51
C TYR A 104 -16.33 4.95 12.00
N LEU A 105 -16.21 3.82 12.71
CA LEU A 105 -16.53 3.72 14.14
C LEU A 105 -15.57 4.57 15.00
N PHE A 106 -14.29 4.59 14.66
CA PHE A 106 -13.27 5.34 15.39
C PHE A 106 -13.07 6.77 14.86
N ARG A 107 -13.94 7.26 13.96
CA ARG A 107 -13.82 8.61 13.34
C ARG A 107 -13.73 9.75 14.35
N GLU A 108 -14.30 9.59 15.54
CA GLU A 108 -14.30 10.61 16.59
C GLU A 108 -13.01 10.61 17.41
N LYS A 109 -12.36 9.44 17.55
CA LYS A 109 -11.10 9.28 18.26
C LYS A 109 -9.89 9.59 17.37
N ILE A 110 -10.03 9.43 16.06
CA ILE A 110 -8.97 9.74 15.09
C ILE A 110 -8.93 11.25 14.87
N SER A 111 -7.74 11.86 14.98
CA SER A 111 -7.53 13.27 14.64
C SER A 111 -7.50 13.48 13.11
N LEU A 112 -8.68 13.33 12.48
CA LEU A 112 -8.88 13.38 11.02
C LEU A 112 -8.22 14.60 10.35
N ARG A 113 -8.35 15.78 10.97
CA ARG A 113 -7.78 17.03 10.46
C ARG A 113 -6.25 17.05 10.51
N GLU A 114 -5.66 16.45 11.54
CA GLU A 114 -4.21 16.39 11.69
C GLU A 114 -3.64 15.40 10.68
N LEU A 115 -4.24 14.21 10.58
CA LEU A 115 -3.77 13.15 9.68
C LEU A 115 -3.86 13.56 8.20
N THR A 116 -4.91 14.31 7.81
CA THR A 116 -5.03 14.86 6.46
C THR A 116 -4.09 16.02 6.18
N LYS A 117 -3.76 16.84 7.19
CA LYS A 117 -2.73 17.89 7.07
C LYS A 117 -1.32 17.30 6.97
N SER A 118 -1.05 16.23 7.71
CA SER A 118 0.25 15.55 7.74
C SER A 118 0.42 14.51 6.63
N TYR A 119 -0.32 14.65 5.52
CA TYR A 119 -0.29 13.71 4.40
C TYR A 119 1.12 13.52 3.81
N TYR A 120 1.87 14.62 3.62
CA TYR A 120 3.27 14.58 3.16
C TYR A 120 4.16 13.78 4.13
N LEU A 121 3.97 13.99 5.43
CA LEU A 121 4.73 13.28 6.46
C LEU A 121 4.40 11.78 6.45
N LEU A 122 3.13 11.42 6.23
CA LEU A 122 2.69 10.03 6.07
C LEU A 122 3.40 9.35 4.88
N ALA A 123 3.55 10.06 3.76
CA ALA A 123 4.28 9.59 2.58
C ALA A 123 5.77 9.37 2.88
N LEU A 124 6.40 10.32 3.57
CA LEU A 124 7.81 10.26 3.90
C LEU A 124 8.13 9.14 4.91
N PHE A 125 7.27 8.94 5.91
CA PHE A 125 7.41 7.80 6.84
C PHE A 125 7.21 6.46 6.14
N ASN A 126 6.25 6.33 5.23
CA ASN A 126 6.08 5.10 4.44
C ASN A 126 7.29 4.83 3.53
N LEU A 127 7.93 5.86 2.98
CA LEU A 127 9.20 5.72 2.25
C LEU A 127 10.31 5.20 3.17
N GLY A 128 10.43 5.72 4.38
CA GLY A 128 11.36 5.20 5.38
C GLY A 128 11.09 3.73 5.73
N ILE A 129 9.82 3.35 5.88
CA ILE A 129 9.41 1.96 6.10
C ILE A 129 9.79 1.07 4.92
N ALA A 130 9.54 1.52 3.68
CA ALA A 130 9.94 0.78 2.48
C ALA A 130 11.46 0.55 2.41
N LEU A 131 12.25 1.61 2.65
CA LEU A 131 13.72 1.53 2.66
C LEU A 131 14.24 0.60 3.76
N THR A 132 13.69 0.68 4.97
CA THR A 132 14.08 -0.20 6.08
C THR A 132 13.76 -1.66 5.78
N PHE A 133 12.56 -1.96 5.26
CA PHE A 133 12.23 -3.34 4.85
C PHE A 133 13.15 -3.84 3.74
N SER A 134 13.45 -3.02 2.73
CA SER A 134 14.36 -3.42 1.67
C SER A 134 15.79 -3.63 2.16
N LEU A 135 16.28 -2.83 3.11
CA LEU A 135 17.58 -3.05 3.75
C LEU A 135 17.61 -4.32 4.59
N ILE A 136 16.53 -4.61 5.34
CA ILE A 136 16.39 -5.85 6.10
C ILE A 136 16.40 -7.06 5.16
N LEU A 137 15.72 -6.98 4.01
CA LEU A 137 15.70 -8.05 3.01
C LEU A 137 17.05 -8.22 2.31
N LEU A 138 17.76 -7.13 2.04
CA LEU A 138 19.09 -7.15 1.44
C LEU A 138 20.14 -7.77 2.38
N THR A 139 20.07 -7.44 3.68
CA THR A 139 20.99 -7.96 4.70
C THR A 139 20.68 -9.40 5.07
N ASN A 140 19.39 -9.77 5.13
CA ASN A 140 18.97 -11.14 5.37
C ASN A 140 18.90 -11.94 4.05
N LYS A 141 20.04 -12.48 3.62
CA LYS A 141 20.11 -13.61 2.65
C LYS A 141 19.14 -14.77 2.99
N LEU A 142 18.67 -14.84 4.24
CA LEU A 142 17.69 -15.81 4.74
C LEU A 142 16.26 -15.63 4.18
N PHE A 143 15.88 -14.46 3.66
CA PHE A 143 14.52 -14.25 3.12
C PHE A 143 14.31 -14.87 1.72
N SER A 144 15.40 -15.17 1.00
CA SER A 144 15.38 -15.87 -0.29
C SER A 144 14.70 -17.25 -0.22
N ARG A 145 14.71 -17.91 0.96
CA ARG A 145 14.04 -19.21 1.18
C ARG A 145 12.55 -19.12 1.45
N TYR A 146 12.00 -17.94 1.76
CA TYR A 146 10.56 -17.78 2.04
C TYR A 146 9.76 -17.31 0.82
N CYS A 147 10.42 -16.90 -0.28
CA CYS A 147 9.76 -16.51 -1.54
C CYS A 147 9.65 -17.67 -2.56
N SER A 148 10.15 -18.87 -2.26
CA SER A 148 10.07 -20.02 -3.17
C SER A 148 9.87 -21.31 -2.40
N ILE A 149 8.61 -21.65 -2.11
CA ILE A 149 8.27 -23.05 -1.81
C ILE A 149 7.86 -23.66 -3.15
N PRO A 150 8.66 -24.56 -3.76
CA PRO A 150 8.15 -25.41 -4.81
C PRO A 150 7.07 -26.28 -4.17
N VAL A 151 5.80 -26.07 -4.56
CA VAL A 151 4.74 -27.01 -4.23
C VAL A 151 5.07 -28.30 -4.97
N ASN A 152 5.55 -29.29 -4.21
CA ASN A 152 5.68 -30.64 -4.72
C ASN A 152 4.25 -31.18 -4.85
N GLU A 153 3.79 -31.46 -6.08
CA GLU A 153 2.41 -31.94 -6.34
C GLU A 153 2.06 -33.23 -5.56
N ASN A 154 3.06 -33.93 -5.01
CA ASN A 154 2.92 -35.23 -4.38
C ASN A 154 2.81 -35.23 -2.84
N ASP A 155 2.87 -34.08 -2.15
CA ASP A 155 2.79 -34.02 -0.69
C ASP A 155 1.45 -33.41 -0.18
N PRO A 156 0.40 -34.23 0.04
CA PRO A 156 -0.88 -33.76 0.58
C PRO A 156 -0.81 -33.28 2.04
N ASN A 157 0.36 -33.40 2.69
CA ASN A 157 0.59 -33.05 4.10
C ASN A 157 1.42 -31.78 4.32
N GLN A 158 1.84 -31.03 3.28
CA GLN A 158 2.38 -29.67 3.46
C GLN A 158 1.26 -28.68 3.78
N LYS A 159 0.69 -28.82 4.98
CA LYS A 159 -0.39 -27.98 5.54
C LYS A 159 0.12 -26.74 6.26
N GLN A 160 1.41 -26.42 6.21
CA GLN A 160 1.92 -25.22 6.85
C GLN A 160 1.85 -24.06 5.88
N THR A 161 0.71 -23.37 5.90
CA THR A 161 0.50 -22.08 5.22
C THR A 161 1.49 -21.09 5.82
N GLN A 162 2.67 -20.97 5.22
CA GLN A 162 3.66 -19.99 5.64
C GLN A 162 3.16 -18.59 5.27
N PHE A 163 3.56 -17.60 6.07
CA PHE A 163 3.15 -16.22 5.86
C PHE A 163 3.95 -15.60 4.71
N ASP A 164 3.31 -15.39 3.56
CA ASP A 164 3.97 -14.78 2.42
C ASP A 164 4.05 -13.26 2.57
N PHE A 165 5.20 -12.82 3.05
CA PHE A 165 5.48 -11.42 3.34
C PHE A 165 5.46 -10.53 2.09
N HIS A 166 5.94 -11.04 0.95
CA HIS A 166 5.87 -10.30 -0.32
C HIS A 166 4.41 -9.98 -0.67
N LEU A 167 3.56 -10.99 -0.63
CA LEU A 167 2.16 -10.87 -0.94
C LEU A 167 1.39 -10.00 0.06
N PHE A 168 1.75 -10.15 1.34
CA PHE A 168 1.26 -9.29 2.40
C PHE A 168 1.50 -7.82 2.07
N LEU A 169 2.75 -7.44 1.77
CA LEU A 169 3.13 -6.07 1.43
C LEU A 169 2.45 -5.56 0.15
N SER A 170 2.32 -6.42 -0.87
CA SER A 170 1.71 -6.03 -2.15
C SER A 170 0.24 -5.72 -2.03
N ILE A 171 -0.54 -6.56 -1.34
CA ILE A 171 -2.01 -6.45 -1.35
C ILE A 171 -2.52 -5.60 -0.19
N ARG A 172 -1.96 -5.72 1.02
CA ARG A 172 -2.64 -5.22 2.22
C ARG A 172 -2.21 -3.81 2.63
N PRO A 173 -1.00 -3.57 3.15
CA PRO A 173 -0.64 -2.24 3.61
C PRO A 173 -0.51 -1.24 2.45
N GLY A 174 -0.30 -1.70 1.21
CA GLY A 174 -0.26 -0.87 0.02
C GLY A 174 -1.63 -0.58 -0.58
N ILE A 175 -2.24 -1.58 -1.21
CA ILE A 175 -3.48 -1.38 -2.00
C ILE A 175 -4.68 -1.02 -1.11
N ILE A 176 -4.79 -1.53 0.13
CA ILE A 176 -5.87 -1.13 1.05
C ILE A 176 -5.61 0.28 1.63
N LEU A 177 -4.37 0.77 1.64
CA LEU A 177 -4.08 2.12 2.14
C LEU A 177 -4.61 3.21 1.20
N TRP A 178 -4.60 2.97 -0.13
CA TRP A 178 -5.19 3.89 -1.10
C TRP A 178 -6.67 4.25 -0.80
N PRO A 179 -7.63 3.30 -0.79
CA PRO A 179 -9.02 3.63 -0.49
C PRO A 179 -9.20 4.11 0.94
N ALA A 180 -8.38 3.65 1.89
CA ALA A 180 -8.43 4.13 3.26
C ALA A 180 -8.09 5.63 3.36
N LEU A 181 -7.07 6.10 2.63
CA LEU A 181 -6.72 7.52 2.56
C LEU A 181 -7.82 8.36 1.91
N ASN A 182 -8.44 7.85 0.84
CA ASN A 182 -9.61 8.51 0.24
C ASN A 182 -10.79 8.58 1.20
N PHE A 183 -11.06 7.50 1.92
CA PHE A 183 -12.13 7.45 2.91
C PHE A 183 -11.85 8.39 4.09
N LEU A 184 -10.59 8.47 4.54
CA LEU A 184 -10.14 9.43 5.55
C LEU A 184 -10.41 10.88 5.10
N LEU A 185 -10.07 11.20 3.84
CA LEU A 185 -10.31 12.52 3.28
C LEU A 185 -11.81 12.83 3.17
N PHE A 186 -12.61 11.85 2.75
CA PHE A 186 -14.07 11.94 2.70
C PHE A 186 -14.68 12.19 4.08
N LEU A 187 -14.27 11.45 5.12
CA LEU A 187 -14.71 11.66 6.49
C LEU A 187 -14.31 13.04 7.03
N THR A 188 -13.13 13.51 6.66
CA THR A 188 -12.66 14.85 7.04
C THR A 188 -13.53 15.93 6.41
N ILE A 189 -13.83 15.82 5.11
CA ILE A 189 -14.71 16.77 4.42
C ILE A 189 -16.11 16.73 5.03
N LEU A 190 -16.70 15.54 5.22
CA LEU A 190 -18.01 15.41 5.87
C LEU A 190 -18.09 16.09 7.24
N LYS A 191 -17.01 16.01 8.04
CA LYS A 191 -16.96 16.59 9.38
C LYS A 191 -16.81 18.11 9.38
N TYR A 192 -16.02 18.67 8.46
CA TYR A 192 -15.61 20.08 8.50
C TYR A 192 -16.23 20.95 7.40
N ASN A 193 -16.46 20.40 6.21
CA ASN A 193 -17.03 21.07 5.06
C ASN A 193 -18.38 20.43 4.76
N ARG A 194 -19.47 21.04 5.25
CA ARG A 194 -20.85 20.53 5.14
C ARG A 194 -21.35 20.22 3.71
N GLN A 195 -20.55 20.48 2.67
CA GLN A 195 -20.87 20.22 1.28
C GLN A 195 -19.75 19.42 0.60
N ILE A 196 -20.15 18.37 -0.11
CA ILE A 196 -19.27 17.55 -0.94
C ILE A 196 -19.50 17.94 -2.40
N SER A 197 -18.44 18.33 -3.13
CA SER A 197 -18.57 18.54 -4.57
C SER A 197 -18.79 17.22 -5.30
N ILE A 198 -19.65 17.27 -6.33
CA ILE A 198 -19.94 16.16 -7.23
C ILE A 198 -18.65 15.58 -7.83
N ARG A 199 -17.69 16.43 -8.20
CA ARG A 199 -16.40 15.99 -8.77
C ARG A 199 -15.60 15.12 -7.80
N PHE A 200 -15.65 15.46 -6.51
CA PHE A 200 -14.98 14.69 -5.46
C PHE A 200 -15.67 13.35 -5.22
N ALA A 201 -17.00 13.35 -5.14
CA ALA A 201 -17.79 12.14 -4.95
C ALA A 201 -17.57 11.14 -6.09
N ILE A 202 -17.59 11.61 -7.35
CA ILE A 202 -17.31 10.77 -8.53
C ILE A 202 -15.89 10.20 -8.50
N SER A 203 -14.89 11.02 -8.16
CA SER A 203 -13.49 10.57 -8.08
C SER A 203 -13.33 9.44 -7.07
N ILE A 204 -13.87 9.59 -5.86
CA ILE A 204 -13.79 8.52 -4.83
C ILE A 204 -14.57 7.28 -5.26
N LEU A 205 -15.75 7.46 -5.85
CA LEU A 205 -16.59 6.33 -6.27
C LEU A 205 -15.89 5.50 -7.36
N LEU A 206 -15.32 6.14 -8.39
CA LEU A 206 -14.59 5.45 -9.45
C LEU A 206 -13.36 4.71 -8.91
N GLN A 207 -12.59 5.34 -8.03
CA GLN A 207 -11.43 4.69 -7.41
C GLN A 207 -11.84 3.52 -6.52
N THR A 208 -12.96 3.64 -5.79
CA THR A 208 -13.49 2.55 -4.95
C THR A 208 -13.96 1.36 -5.78
N ILE A 209 -14.66 1.61 -6.90
CA ILE A 209 -15.08 0.55 -7.83
C ILE A 209 -13.88 -0.18 -8.41
N TYR A 210 -12.84 0.57 -8.82
CA TYR A 210 -11.60 -0.02 -9.31
C TYR A 210 -10.98 -0.97 -8.28
N ILE A 211 -10.90 -0.55 -7.02
CA ILE A 211 -10.29 -1.35 -5.96
C ILE A 211 -11.13 -2.58 -5.61
N ILE A 212 -12.46 -2.46 -5.58
CA ILE A 212 -13.35 -3.62 -5.39
C ILE A 212 -13.12 -4.65 -6.51
N ASN A 213 -12.96 -4.20 -7.76
CA ASN A 213 -12.64 -5.09 -8.87
C ASN A 213 -11.27 -5.78 -8.69
N VAL A 214 -10.27 -5.04 -8.18
CA VAL A 214 -8.96 -5.62 -7.84
C VAL A 214 -9.09 -6.69 -6.74
N PHE A 215 -9.92 -6.47 -5.72
CA PHE A 215 -10.18 -7.47 -4.67
C PHE A 215 -11.06 -8.65 -5.12
N MET A 216 -11.86 -8.51 -6.17
CA MET A 216 -12.55 -9.66 -6.78
C MET A 216 -11.58 -10.51 -7.61
N ASN A 217 -10.60 -9.88 -8.25
CA ASN A 217 -9.65 -10.49 -9.16
C ASN A 217 -8.21 -10.47 -8.61
N GLU A 218 -8.04 -10.79 -7.32
CA GLU A 218 -6.74 -10.74 -6.63
C GLU A 218 -5.67 -11.59 -7.33
N THR A 219 -6.04 -12.77 -7.84
CA THR A 219 -5.13 -13.68 -8.58
C THR A 219 -4.48 -13.03 -9.79
N SER A 220 -5.24 -12.28 -10.57
CA SER A 220 -4.76 -11.60 -11.77
C SER A 220 -3.77 -10.49 -11.42
N MET A 221 -4.05 -9.76 -10.34
CA MET A 221 -3.17 -8.69 -9.84
C MET A 221 -1.86 -9.26 -9.28
N ILE A 222 -1.92 -10.36 -8.55
CA ILE A 222 -0.74 -11.05 -8.01
C ILE A 222 0.16 -11.53 -9.16
N ARG A 223 -0.44 -12.14 -10.19
CA ARG A 223 0.30 -12.54 -11.39
C ARG A 223 1.00 -11.35 -12.04
N GLN A 224 0.26 -10.27 -12.30
CA GLN A 224 0.85 -9.07 -12.90
C GLN A 224 1.99 -8.48 -12.06
N SER A 225 1.87 -8.48 -10.73
CA SER A 225 2.93 -7.99 -9.83
C SER A 225 4.17 -8.87 -9.84
N LEU A 226 4.02 -10.19 -9.99
CA LEU A 226 5.12 -11.16 -10.06
C LEU A 226 5.83 -11.10 -11.42
N ASP A 227 5.10 -10.80 -12.50
CA ASP A 227 5.67 -10.68 -13.85
C ASP A 227 6.49 -9.38 -14.01
N ILE A 228 6.08 -8.28 -13.35
CA ILE A 228 6.75 -6.96 -13.51
C ILE A 228 8.05 -6.86 -12.71
N SER A 229 8.13 -7.50 -11.55
CA SER A 229 9.27 -7.33 -10.65
C SER A 229 9.53 -8.60 -9.84
N PRO A 230 10.80 -8.98 -9.62
CA PRO A 230 11.10 -10.14 -8.82
C PRO A 230 10.55 -9.93 -7.40
N PRO A 231 9.93 -10.98 -6.82
CA PRO A 231 9.34 -10.90 -5.50
C PRO A 231 10.44 -10.49 -4.50
N SER A 232 10.15 -9.49 -3.66
CA SER A 232 11.06 -8.89 -2.66
C SER A 232 12.10 -7.87 -3.14
N SER A 233 12.00 -7.38 -4.38
CA SER A 233 12.79 -6.22 -4.83
C SER A 233 12.37 -4.91 -4.15
N PHE A 234 13.31 -3.96 -4.03
CA PHE A 234 13.02 -2.60 -3.56
C PHE A 234 11.90 -1.97 -4.40
N ASP A 235 11.97 -2.11 -5.73
CA ASP A 235 11.00 -1.53 -6.66
C ASP A 235 9.58 -2.02 -6.39
N ALA A 236 9.40 -3.32 -6.08
CA ALA A 236 8.10 -3.87 -5.70
C ALA A 236 7.59 -3.27 -4.39
N ILE A 237 8.45 -3.20 -3.36
CA ILE A 237 8.08 -2.70 -2.03
C ILE A 237 7.76 -1.21 -2.07
N PHE A 238 8.58 -0.42 -2.76
CA PHE A 238 8.36 1.00 -2.97
C PHE A 238 7.08 1.26 -3.75
N THR A 239 6.85 0.51 -4.83
CA THR A 239 5.65 0.68 -5.65
C THR A 239 4.39 0.43 -4.84
N ASN A 240 4.37 -0.64 -4.05
CA ASN A 240 3.19 -1.05 -3.29
C ASN A 240 2.96 -0.17 -2.05
N LEU A 241 4.00 0.18 -1.28
CA LEU A 241 3.84 0.94 -0.03
C LEU A 241 3.78 2.46 -0.23
N CYS A 242 4.43 2.98 -1.27
CA CYS A 242 4.62 4.42 -1.46
C CYS A 242 3.98 4.91 -2.77
N TRP A 243 4.35 4.33 -3.90
CA TRP A 243 3.94 4.91 -5.19
C TRP A 243 2.42 4.84 -5.39
N VAL A 244 1.85 3.64 -5.37
CA VAL A 244 0.42 3.41 -5.66
C VAL A 244 -0.48 4.16 -4.68
N PRO A 245 -0.35 3.99 -3.34
CA PRO A 245 -1.31 4.60 -2.44
C PRO A 245 -1.25 6.11 -2.44
N PHE A 246 -0.07 6.72 -2.57
CA PHE A 246 0.05 8.17 -2.46
C PHE A 246 -0.13 8.89 -3.80
N MET A 247 0.28 8.33 -4.93
CA MET A 247 0.08 8.99 -6.22
C MET A 247 -1.38 8.94 -6.64
N ALA A 248 -2.08 7.83 -6.37
CA ALA A 248 -3.47 7.66 -6.76
C ALA A 248 -4.45 8.52 -5.93
N THR A 249 -4.11 8.82 -4.67
CA THR A 249 -4.88 9.70 -3.78
C THR A 249 -4.63 11.19 -4.03
N LEU A 250 -3.55 11.58 -4.74
CA LEU A 250 -3.27 12.99 -5.03
C LEU A 250 -4.44 13.67 -5.75
N THR A 251 -5.08 12.98 -6.69
CA THR A 251 -6.24 13.50 -7.41
C THR A 251 -7.39 13.83 -6.46
N SER A 252 -7.72 12.91 -5.55
CA SER A 252 -8.78 13.12 -4.57
C SER A 252 -8.40 14.22 -3.57
N PHE A 253 -7.14 14.29 -3.15
CA PHE A 253 -6.64 15.34 -2.26
C PHE A 253 -6.74 16.74 -2.89
N TYR A 254 -6.35 16.85 -4.16
CA TYR A 254 -6.43 18.10 -4.92
C TYR A 254 -7.89 18.60 -5.04
N ILE A 255 -8.80 17.73 -5.50
CA ILE A 255 -10.21 18.08 -5.66
C ILE A 255 -10.86 18.37 -4.30
N GLY A 256 -10.56 17.56 -3.28
CA GLY A 256 -11.10 17.72 -1.93
C GLY A 256 -10.72 19.06 -1.30
N ARG A 257 -9.51 19.57 -1.56
CA ARG A 257 -9.05 20.87 -1.06
C ARG A 257 -9.60 22.04 -1.89
N SER A 258 -9.84 21.85 -3.19
CA SER A 258 -10.50 22.84 -4.04
C SER A 258 -11.97 23.09 -3.65
N ASN A 259 -12.59 22.21 -2.87
CA ASN A 259 -13.95 22.39 -2.32
C ASN A 259 -14.04 23.36 -1.14
N ARG A 260 -13.11 24.32 -1.01
CA ARG A 260 -13.30 25.42 -0.07
C ARG A 260 -14.39 26.33 -0.64
N PRO A 261 -15.46 26.65 0.10
CA PRO A 261 -16.36 27.70 -0.34
C PRO A 261 -15.54 28.98 -0.47
N VAL A 262 -15.69 29.66 -1.62
CA VAL A 262 -15.28 31.06 -1.80
C VAL A 262 -16.12 31.92 -0.88
#